data_AF-A0A1R3UED0-F1
#
_entry.id   AF-A0A1R3UED0-F1
#
_cell.length_a   1.000
_cell.length_b   1.000
_cell.length_c   1.000
_cell.angle_alpha   90.00
_cell.angle_beta   90.00
_cell.angle_gamma   90.00
#
_symmetry.space_group_name_H-M   'P 1'
#
loop_
_entity.id
_entity.type
_entity.pdbx_description
1 polymer ?
#
loop_
_entity_poly.entity_id
_entity_poly.type
_entity_poly.pdbx_seq_one_letter_code
_entity_poly.pdbx_strand_id
1 'polypeptide(L)' 'MDPVWVQLAAILVARIDAGQYPAGRAIPSLSQLRQEFGVARGTIVKVTNFLADQGLVRPVHGRGVFVLPRG' A
#
# COMPACT_ATOMS: atom_id res chain seq x y z
N MET A 1 -7.13 18.48 9.13
CA MET A 1 -6.81 17.95 7.79
C MET A 1 -5.72 16.92 7.98
N ASP A 2 -6.04 15.63 7.85
CA ASP A 2 -5.01 14.59 8.04
C ASP A 2 -3.98 14.66 6.91
N PRO A 3 -2.70 14.36 7.19
CA PRO A 3 -1.67 14.36 6.17
C PRO A 3 -2.04 13.42 4.99
N VAL A 4 -1.70 13.82 3.76
CA VAL A 4 -2.01 13.05 2.53
C VAL A 4 -1.57 11.58 2.62
N TRP A 5 -0.45 11.29 3.30
CA TRP A 5 0.03 9.93 3.48
C TRP A 5 -0.88 9.09 4.39
N VAL A 6 -1.54 9.68 5.40
CA VAL A 6 -2.48 9.00 6.29
C VAL A 6 -3.75 8.61 5.52
N GLN A 7 -4.25 9.53 4.70
CA GLN A 7 -5.43 9.27 3.85
C GLN A 7 -5.16 8.13 2.86
N LEU A 8 -4.00 8.14 2.20
CA LEU A 8 -3.60 7.06 1.29
C LEU A 8 -3.44 5.72 2.02
N ALA A 9 -2.85 5.72 3.22
CA ALA A 9 -2.74 4.51 4.03
C ALA A 9 -4.11 3.93 4.37
N ALA A 10 -5.04 4.76 4.85
CA ALA A 10 -6.41 4.33 5.17
C ALA A 10 -7.13 3.73 3.97
N ILE A 11 -6.99 4.33 2.78
CA ILE A 11 -7.57 3.80 1.53
C ILE A 11 -6.98 2.42 1.22
N LEU A 12 -5.66 2.26 1.28
CA LEU A 12 -5.03 0.98 0.96
C LEU A 12 -5.39 -0.11 1.98
N VAL A 13 -5.47 0.21 3.28
CA VAL A 13 -5.98 -0.73 4.29
C VAL A 13 -7.40 -1.16 3.95
N ALA A 14 -8.31 -0.21 3.69
CA ALA A 14 -9.69 -0.54 3.36
C ALA A 14 -9.81 -1.44 2.11
N ARG A 15 -8.96 -1.24 1.09
CA ARG A 15 -8.93 -2.09 -0.11
C ARG A 15 -8.41 -3.51 0.17
N ILE A 16 -7.38 -3.64 1.01
CA ILE A 16 -6.86 -4.93 1.46
C ILE A 16 -7.95 -5.67 2.25
N ASP A 17 -8.63 -4.97 3.16
CA ASP A 17 -9.65 -5.53 4.04
C ASP A 17 -10.91 -5.93 3.28
N ALA A 18 -11.26 -5.19 2.24
CA ALA A 18 -12.31 -5.55 1.30
C ALA A 18 -11.94 -6.68 0.33
N GLY A 19 -10.71 -7.21 0.40
CA GLY A 19 -10.24 -8.30 -0.47
C GLY A 19 -9.96 -7.89 -1.92
N GLN A 20 -9.91 -6.59 -2.23
CA GLN A 20 -9.56 -6.12 -3.57
C GLN A 20 -8.13 -6.54 -3.97
N TYR A 21 -7.27 -6.68 -2.97
CA TYR A 21 -5.92 -7.21 -3.10
C TYR A 21 -5.83 -8.49 -2.26
N PRO A 22 -6.09 -9.67 -2.85
CA PRO A 22 -6.03 -10.92 -2.11
C PRO A 22 -4.60 -11.21 -1.61
N ALA A 23 -4.49 -12.04 -0.58
CA ALA A 23 -3.20 -12.46 -0.03
C ALA A 23 -2.29 -13.04 -1.12
N GLY A 24 -1.00 -12.67 -1.07
CA GLY A 24 -0.01 -13.05 -2.07
C GLY A 24 -0.05 -12.24 -3.37
N ARG A 25 -1.03 -11.34 -3.55
CA ARG A 25 -1.13 -10.45 -4.73
C ARG A 25 -0.42 -9.13 -4.45
N ALA A 26 0.16 -8.54 -5.49
CA ALA A 26 0.75 -7.22 -5.39
C ALA A 26 -0.34 -6.14 -5.28
N ILE A 27 -0.11 -5.14 -4.42
CA ILE A 27 -0.82 -3.86 -4.48
C ILE A 27 -0.38 -3.10 -5.76
N PRO A 28 -1.10 -2.03 -6.17
CA PRO A 28 -0.67 -1.23 -7.30
C PRO A 28 0.78 -0.74 -7.14
N SER A 29 1.52 -0.74 -8.24
CA SER A 29 2.91 -0.28 -8.28
C SER A 29 3.01 1.20 -7.92
N LEU A 30 4.24 1.64 -7.60
CA LEU A 30 4.49 3.05 -7.29
C LEU A 30 4.00 3.99 -8.39
N SER A 31 4.25 3.67 -9.67
CA SER A 31 3.77 4.48 -10.79
C SER A 31 2.25 4.54 -10.88
N GLN A 32 1.57 3.42 -10.62
CA GLN A 32 0.10 3.38 -10.60
C GLN A 32 -0.47 4.19 -9.44
N LEU A 33 0.08 4.07 -8.22
CA LEU A 33 -0.35 4.86 -7.07
C LEU A 33 -0.10 6.36 -7.27
N ARG A 34 0.99 6.74 -7.95
CA ARG A 34 1.23 8.14 -8.33
C ARG A 34 0.19 8.65 -9.32
N GLN A 35 -0.14 7.85 -10.32
CA GLN A 35 -1.14 8.21 -11.34
C GLN A 35 -2.54 8.33 -10.74
N GLU A 36 -2.90 7.41 -9.84
CA GLU A 36 -4.23 7.35 -9.23
C GLU A 36 -4.43 8.44 -8.16
N PHE A 37 -3.44 8.69 -7.32
CA PHE A 37 -3.59 9.57 -6.15
C PHE A 37 -2.83 10.89 -6.26
N GLY A 38 -2.03 11.11 -7.31
CA GLY A 38 -1.25 12.34 -7.50
C GLY A 38 -0.16 12.58 -6.44
N VAL A 39 0.21 11.56 -5.68
CA VAL A 39 1.14 11.69 -4.54
C VAL A 39 2.61 11.53 -4.95
N ALA A 40 3.52 12.11 -4.16
CA ALA A 40 4.96 11.95 -4.36
C ALA A 40 5.42 10.51 -4.03
N ARG A 41 6.55 10.10 -4.65
CA ARG A 41 7.20 8.81 -4.38
C ARG A 41 7.45 8.59 -2.88
N GLY A 42 7.96 9.59 -2.17
CA GLY A 42 8.26 9.49 -0.73
C GLY A 42 7.02 9.22 0.12
N THR A 43 5.86 9.77 -0.26
CA THR A 43 4.57 9.51 0.39
C THR A 43 4.16 8.05 0.21
N ILE A 44 4.27 7.51 -1.00
CA ILE A 44 3.93 6.10 -1.27
C ILE A 44 4.85 5.17 -0.49
N VAL A 45 6.17 5.43 -0.49
CA VAL A 45 7.14 4.64 0.26
C VAL A 45 6.82 4.65 1.76
N LYS A 46 6.48 5.83 2.30
CA LYS A 46 6.06 5.97 3.70
C LYS A 46 4.82 5.11 4.00
N VAL A 47 3.83 5.15 3.11
CA VAL A 47 2.61 4.35 3.26
C VAL A 47 2.91 2.85 3.19
N THR A 48 3.70 2.41 2.21
CA THR A 48 4.03 0.97 2.08
C THR A 48 4.82 0.45 3.27
N ASN A 49 5.70 1.28 3.86
CA ASN A 49 6.41 0.93 5.08
C ASN A 49 5.46 0.84 6.26
N PHE A 50 4.57 1.83 6.43
CA PHE A 50 3.54 1.80 7.47
C PHE A 50 2.67 0.53 7.38
N LEU A 51 2.21 0.16 6.19
CA LEU A 51 1.43 -1.08 6.00
C LEU A 51 2.26 -2.34 6.29
N ALA A 52 3.56 -2.31 6.01
CA ALA A 52 4.46 -3.43 6.31
C ALA A 52 4.70 -3.59 7.81
N ASP A 53 4.86 -2.48 8.54
CA ASP A 53 4.98 -2.47 10.00
C ASP A 53 3.71 -3.02 10.68
N GLN A 54 2.55 -2.86 10.04
CA GLN A 54 1.27 -3.43 10.48
C GLN A 54 1.07 -4.91 10.06
N GLY A 55 2.04 -5.51 9.36
CA GLY A 55 1.94 -6.89 8.87
C GLY A 55 0.92 -7.09 7.75
N LEU A 56 0.51 -6.04 7.05
CA LEU A 56 -0.48 -6.11 5.97
C LEU A 56 0.15 -6.41 4.62
N VAL A 57 1.38 -5.94 4.41
CA VAL A 57 2.10 -6.11 3.15
C VAL A 57 3.57 -6.42 3.40
N ARG A 58 4.24 -6.93 2.36
CA ARG A 58 5.68 -7.15 2.35
C ARG A 58 6.29 -6.58 1.07
N PRO A 59 7.23 -5.63 1.16
CA PRO A 59 8.01 -5.19 0.02
C PRO A 59 8.98 -6.30 -0.42
N VAL A 60 9.08 -6.51 -1.72
CA VAL A 60 10.00 -7.45 -2.36
C VAL A 60 10.83 -6.67 -3.36
N HIS A 61 12.15 -6.60 -3.12
CA HIS A 61 13.07 -5.85 -3.96
C HIS A 61 12.94 -6.28 -5.44
N GLY A 62 12.81 -5.29 -6.33
CA GLY A 62 12.63 -5.50 -7.77
C GLY A 62 11.27 -6.08 -8.20
N ARG A 63 10.37 -6.46 -7.27
CA ARG A 63 9.11 -7.14 -7.60
C ARG A 63 7.85 -6.42 -7.14
N GLY A 64 7.95 -5.45 -6.23
CA GLY A 64 6.82 -4.65 -5.76
C GLY A 64 6.44 -4.95 -4.31
N VAL A 65 5.19 -4.71 -3.94
CA VAL A 65 4.69 -4.83 -2.56
C VAL A 65 3.50 -5.79 -2.56
N PHE A 66 3.56 -6.84 -1.75
CA PHE A 66 2.62 -7.96 -1.78
C PHE A 66 1.80 -8.03 -0.49
N VAL A 67 0.50 -8.28 -0.59
CA VAL A 67 -0.39 -8.46 0.56
C VAL A 67 -0.05 -9.74 1.31
N LEU A 68 0.01 -9.67 2.63
CA LEU A 68 0.23 -10.84 3.49
C LEU A 68 -1.10 -11.53 3.80
N PRO A 69 -1.11 -12.86 4.00
CA PRO A 69 -2.29 -13.56 4.51
C PRO A 69 -2.67 -12.99 5.89
N ARG A 70 -3.96 -12.70 6.10
CA ARG A 70 -4.49 -12.51 7.45
C ARG A 70 -4.69 -13.89 8.06
N GLY A 71 -4.01 -14.15 9.17
CA GLY A 71 -4.20 -15.33 9.99
C GLY A 71 -5.48 -15.27 10.80
#